data_AF-Q47JV1-F1
#
_entry.id   AF-Q47JV1-F1
#
_cell.length_a   1.000
_cell.length_b   1.000
_cell.length_c   1.000
_cell.angle_alpha   90.00
_cell.angle_beta   90.00
_cell.angle_gamma   90.00
#
_symmetry.space_group_name_H-M   'P 1'
#
loop_
_entity.id
_entity.type
_entity.pdbx_description
1 polymer ?
#
loop_
_entity_poly.entity_id
_entity_poly.type
_entity_poly.pdbx_seq_one_letter_code
_entity_poly.pdbx_strand_id
1 'polypeptide(L)'
;MPKRALLTLLLLLATSAQAAGEFYCCHDPVSGRRVCGDTLPEQCRGRAYRVLDSGGNIIKEVGPPLTPEQKAEQIVENRRKKQLEDASREQRRRDQALLDTYTTPEDIDLAQQKAEADVNFAILSTIARIDAARTKRKKFADEAEFYKKKALPAELDKELRAIDHEIRLQQELLDIKKKDFESIKAKYDADRKRYFELTRRPPAAPYSGAAPATR
;
A
#
# COMPACT_ATOMS: atom_id res chain seq x y z
N MET A 1 -47.28 -77.57 -5.98
CA MET A 1 -47.15 -77.80 -7.45
C MET A 1 -47.36 -76.47 -8.15
N PRO A 2 -46.54 -75.98 -9.11
CA PRO A 2 -45.18 -76.35 -9.53
C PRO A 2 -44.16 -75.18 -9.35
N LYS A 3 -42.92 -75.48 -8.92
CA LYS A 3 -41.67 -75.50 -9.73
C LYS A 3 -41.39 -74.24 -10.55
N ARG A 4 -40.27 -73.57 -10.22
CA ARG A 4 -39.12 -73.38 -11.13
C ARG A 4 -37.92 -72.80 -10.37
N ALA A 5 -36.96 -73.69 -10.13
CA ALA A 5 -35.58 -73.33 -9.90
C ALA A 5 -35.02 -72.62 -11.14
N LEU A 6 -34.16 -71.62 -10.95
CA LEU A 6 -33.04 -71.39 -11.83
C LEU A 6 -31.93 -70.68 -11.03
N LEU A 7 -30.86 -71.42 -10.78
CA LEU A 7 -29.54 -70.88 -10.47
C LEU A 7 -29.07 -70.02 -11.65
N THR A 8 -28.57 -68.81 -11.40
CA THR A 8 -27.57 -68.18 -12.27
C THR A 8 -26.64 -67.27 -11.46
N LEU A 9 -25.51 -67.88 -11.10
CA LEU A 9 -24.13 -67.39 -11.26
C LEU A 9 -23.81 -65.94 -10.82
N LEU A 10 -23.18 -65.87 -9.65
CA LEU A 10 -22.41 -64.74 -9.13
C LEU A 10 -21.20 -64.48 -10.04
N LEU A 11 -21.25 -63.43 -10.88
CA LEU A 11 -20.10 -62.98 -11.65
C LEU A 11 -19.35 -61.90 -10.86
N LEU A 12 -18.22 -62.27 -10.25
CA LEU A 12 -17.24 -61.31 -9.75
C LEU A 12 -16.70 -60.51 -10.94
N LEU A 13 -17.19 -59.28 -11.10
CA LEU A 13 -16.51 -58.27 -11.91
C LEU A 13 -15.27 -57.82 -11.13
N ALA A 14 -14.14 -58.42 -11.48
CA ALA A 14 -12.83 -57.89 -11.13
C ALA A 14 -12.72 -56.47 -11.72
N THR A 15 -12.75 -55.47 -10.86
CA THR A 15 -12.33 -54.11 -11.21
C THR A 15 -10.84 -54.13 -11.50
N SER A 16 -10.48 -54.26 -12.78
CA SER A 16 -9.14 -53.95 -13.24
C SER A 16 -8.91 -52.45 -13.02
N ALA A 17 -8.24 -52.09 -11.94
CA ALA A 17 -7.61 -50.78 -11.81
C ALA A 17 -6.57 -50.67 -12.93
N GLN A 18 -6.95 -50.09 -14.07
CA GLN A 18 -5.98 -49.63 -15.05
C GLN A 18 -5.22 -48.49 -14.36
N ALA A 19 -4.03 -48.80 -13.86
CA ALA A 19 -3.05 -47.77 -13.57
C ALA A 19 -2.84 -46.99 -14.87
N ALA A 20 -3.36 -45.77 -14.94
CA ALA A 20 -3.08 -44.86 -16.04
C ALA A 20 -1.59 -44.53 -15.95
N GLY A 21 -0.76 -45.34 -16.62
CA GLY A 21 0.69 -45.17 -16.63
C GLY A 21 1.04 -43.93 -17.45
N GLU A 22 1.72 -42.99 -16.79
CA GLU A 22 2.34 -41.86 -17.48
C GLU A 22 3.74 -42.27 -17.94
N PHE A 23 4.08 -41.98 -19.20
CA PHE A 23 5.39 -42.27 -19.76
C PHE A 23 6.19 -40.98 -19.98
N TYR A 24 7.43 -40.96 -19.53
CA TYR A 24 8.35 -39.82 -19.66
C TYR A 24 9.31 -40.07 -20.82
N CYS A 25 9.23 -39.23 -21.86
CA CYS A 25 9.99 -39.39 -23.09
C CYS A 25 10.87 -38.18 -23.40
N CYS A 26 12.12 -38.41 -23.80
CA CYS A 26 12.99 -37.37 -24.36
C CYS A 26 13.82 -37.92 -25.53
N HIS A 27 14.56 -37.04 -26.22
CA HIS A 27 15.57 -37.44 -27.19
C HIS A 27 16.94 -37.52 -26.52
N ASP A 28 17.61 -38.66 -26.66
CA ASP A 28 19.01 -38.82 -26.25
C ASP A 28 19.93 -38.17 -27.30
N PRO A 29 20.77 -37.18 -26.94
CA PRO A 29 21.66 -36.50 -27.88
C PRO A 29 22.84 -37.36 -28.35
N VAL A 30 23.18 -38.45 -27.63
CA VAL A 30 24.29 -39.33 -28.04
C VAL A 30 23.82 -40.31 -29.12
N SER A 31 22.66 -40.94 -28.90
CA SER A 31 22.10 -41.92 -29.84
C SER A 31 21.11 -41.33 -30.86
N GLY A 32 20.61 -40.10 -30.62
CA GLY A 32 19.52 -39.48 -31.38
C GLY A 32 18.15 -40.13 -31.16
N ARG A 33 18.07 -41.21 -30.37
CA ARG A 33 16.86 -42.04 -30.22
C ARG A 33 15.94 -41.46 -29.15
N ARG A 34 14.63 -41.70 -29.32
CA ARG A 34 13.63 -41.40 -28.29
C ARG A 34 13.73 -42.43 -27.18
N VAL A 35 13.99 -41.97 -25.95
CA VAL A 35 14.01 -42.80 -24.74
C VAL A 35 12.76 -42.49 -23.95
N CYS A 36 11.98 -43.51 -23.60
CA CYS A 36 10.75 -43.41 -22.81
C CYS A 36 10.80 -44.38 -21.64
N GLY A 37 10.21 -44.01 -20.50
CA GLY A 37 10.05 -44.92 -19.36
C GLY A 37 8.92 -44.50 -18.43
N ASP A 38 8.49 -45.42 -17.57
CA ASP A 38 7.43 -45.18 -16.55
C ASP A 38 7.89 -44.18 -15.47
N THR A 39 9.21 -43.98 -15.34
CA THR A 39 9.84 -42.95 -14.52
C THR A 39 10.80 -42.13 -15.38
N LEU A 40 11.10 -40.89 -14.97
CA LEU A 40 11.95 -39.98 -15.73
C LEU A 40 13.34 -40.62 -15.99
N PRO A 41 13.68 -41.00 -17.23
CA PRO A 41 14.95 -41.63 -17.54
C PRO A 41 16.12 -40.68 -17.23
N GLU A 42 17.27 -41.23 -16.84
CA GLU A 42 18.46 -40.43 -16.53
C GLU A 42 18.91 -39.57 -17.72
N GLN A 43 18.75 -40.08 -18.94
CA GLN A 43 19.05 -39.38 -20.19
C GLN A 43 18.17 -38.14 -20.40
N CYS A 44 17.04 -38.06 -19.70
CA CYS A 44 16.08 -36.95 -19.76
C CYS A 44 16.24 -35.93 -18.63
N ARG A 45 17.05 -36.21 -17.61
CA ARG A 45 17.26 -35.27 -16.49
C ARG A 45 17.93 -33.98 -16.98
N GLY A 46 17.35 -32.84 -16.61
CA GLY A 46 17.87 -31.51 -16.97
C GLY A 46 17.69 -31.13 -18.45
N ARG A 47 16.83 -31.84 -19.19
CA ARG A 47 16.55 -31.59 -20.61
C ARG A 47 15.05 -31.43 -20.85
N ALA A 48 14.68 -31.06 -22.07
CA ALA A 48 13.29 -31.10 -22.48
C ALA A 48 12.78 -32.55 -22.55
N TYR A 49 11.62 -32.83 -21.96
CA TYR A 49 10.97 -34.13 -22.03
C TYR A 49 9.44 -33.95 -22.10
N ARG A 50 8.76 -34.98 -22.61
CA ARG A 50 7.30 -35.03 -22.75
C ARG A 50 6.75 -36.13 -21.85
N VAL A 51 5.63 -35.87 -21.21
CA VAL A 51 4.84 -36.86 -20.47
C VAL A 51 3.70 -37.29 -21.38
N LEU A 52 3.61 -38.59 -21.64
CA LEU A 52 2.57 -39.21 -22.46
C LEU A 52 1.60 -39.98 -21.56
N ASP A 53 0.34 -40.07 -21.97
CA ASP A 53 -0.63 -40.97 -21.35
C ASP A 53 -0.39 -42.42 -21.79
N SER A 54 -1.12 -43.34 -21.17
CA SER A 54 -1.11 -44.76 -21.54
C SER A 54 -1.51 -45.04 -23.00
N GLY A 55 -2.15 -44.08 -23.68
CA GLY A 55 -2.52 -44.13 -25.09
C GLY A 55 -1.49 -43.49 -26.03
N GLY A 56 -0.39 -42.95 -25.52
CA GLY A 56 0.66 -42.28 -26.29
C GLY A 56 0.37 -40.81 -26.63
N ASN A 57 -0.68 -40.21 -26.08
CA ASN A 57 -0.98 -38.78 -26.26
C ASN A 57 -0.12 -37.93 -25.32
N ILE A 58 0.33 -36.76 -25.79
CA ILE A 58 1.12 -35.83 -24.97
C ILE A 58 0.22 -35.14 -23.96
N ILE A 59 0.43 -35.39 -22.67
CA ILE A 59 -0.27 -34.71 -21.57
C ILE A 59 0.48 -33.44 -21.16
N LYS A 60 1.82 -33.47 -21.19
CA LYS A 60 2.67 -32.37 -20.71
C LYS A 60 3.99 -32.32 -21.46
N GLU A 61 4.43 -31.13 -21.86
CA GLU A 61 5.78 -30.90 -22.38
C GLU A 61 6.55 -30.03 -21.37
N VAL A 62 7.68 -30.53 -20.91
CA VAL A 62 8.59 -29.82 -20.01
C VAL A 62 9.78 -29.39 -20.86
N GLY A 63 9.94 -28.08 -21.04
CA GLY A 63 11.08 -27.51 -21.76
C GLY A 63 12.41 -27.69 -21.02
N PRO A 64 13.55 -27.35 -21.64
CA PRO A 64 14.83 -27.37 -20.94
C PRO A 64 14.78 -26.41 -19.73
N PRO A 65 15.56 -26.67 -18.67
CA PRO A 65 15.64 -25.76 -17.53
C PRO A 65 16.08 -24.37 -18.02
N LEU A 66 15.39 -23.33 -17.55
CA LEU A 66 15.72 -21.94 -17.89
C LEU A 66 17.20 -21.65 -17.63
N THR A 67 17.83 -20.89 -18.54
CA THR A 67 19.20 -20.43 -18.34
C THR A 67 19.29 -19.54 -17.10
N PRO A 68 20.47 -19.39 -16.47
CA PRO A 68 20.65 -18.47 -15.35
C PRO A 68 20.14 -17.05 -15.64
N GLU A 69 20.34 -16.57 -16.86
CA GLU A 69 19.89 -15.25 -17.34
C GLU A 69 18.37 -15.18 -17.42
N GLN A 70 17.72 -16.19 -18.03
CA GLN A 70 16.25 -16.27 -18.11
C GLN A 70 15.60 -16.38 -16.73
N LYS A 71 16.23 -17.09 -15.79
CA LYS A 71 15.79 -17.14 -14.39
C LYS A 71 15.92 -15.78 -13.72
N ALA A 72 17.03 -15.07 -13.96
CA ALA A 72 17.24 -13.73 -13.40
C ALA A 72 16.20 -12.73 -13.93
N GLU A 73 15.92 -12.73 -15.24
CA GLU A 73 14.87 -11.91 -15.86
C GLU A 73 13.48 -12.23 -15.28
N GLN A 74 13.14 -13.52 -15.14
CA GLN A 74 11.87 -13.93 -14.56
C GLN A 74 11.72 -13.46 -13.10
N ILE A 75 12.80 -13.48 -12.30
CA ILE A 75 12.79 -12.96 -10.93
C ILE A 75 12.53 -11.45 -10.92
N VAL A 76 13.17 -10.69 -11.80
CA VAL A 76 12.98 -9.23 -11.92
C VAL A 76 11.55 -8.90 -12.32
N GLU A 77 11.02 -9.57 -13.34
CA GLU A 77 9.64 -9.35 -13.81
C GLU A 77 8.61 -9.76 -12.75
N ASN A 78 8.81 -10.89 -12.07
CA ASN A 78 7.93 -11.30 -10.97
C ASN A 78 7.99 -10.31 -9.80
N ARG A 79 9.17 -9.77 -9.47
CA ARG A 79 9.31 -8.72 -8.45
C ARG A 79 8.55 -7.45 -8.87
N ARG A 80 8.67 -7.03 -10.13
CA ARG A 80 7.95 -5.86 -10.66
C ARG A 80 6.44 -6.06 -10.61
N LYS A 81 5.94 -7.21 -11.07
CA LYS A 81 4.50 -7.55 -11.01
C LYS A 81 4.00 -7.53 -9.56
N LYS A 82 4.74 -8.16 -8.65
CA LYS A 82 4.40 -8.16 -7.22
C LYS A 82 4.35 -6.73 -6.65
N GLN A 83 5.30 -5.87 -6.97
CA GLN A 83 5.30 -4.47 -6.53
C GLN A 83 4.07 -3.70 -7.04
N LEU A 84 3.67 -3.91 -8.29
CA LEU A 84 2.47 -3.28 -8.87
C LEU A 84 1.19 -3.80 -8.20
N GLU A 85 1.10 -5.12 -7.96
CA GLU A 85 -0.02 -5.73 -7.25
C GLU A 85 -0.12 -5.23 -5.81
N ASP A 86 1.01 -5.16 -5.09
CA ASP A 86 1.10 -4.67 -3.72
C ASP A 86 0.66 -3.20 -3.64
N ALA A 87 1.15 -2.35 -4.56
CA ALA A 87 0.75 -0.95 -4.65
C ALA A 87 -0.76 -0.80 -4.95
N SER A 88 -1.30 -1.63 -5.86
CA SER A 88 -2.73 -1.64 -6.19
C SER A 88 -3.60 -2.08 -5.01
N ARG A 89 -3.17 -3.08 -4.24
CA ARG A 89 -3.86 -3.52 -3.02
C ARG A 89 -3.83 -2.43 -1.95
N GLU A 90 -2.69 -1.80 -1.74
CA GLU A 90 -2.57 -0.71 -0.78
C GLU A 90 -3.43 0.49 -1.17
N GLN A 91 -3.49 0.85 -2.45
CA GLN A 91 -4.38 1.92 -2.92
C GLN A 91 -5.85 1.60 -2.62
N ARG A 92 -6.32 0.39 -2.94
CA ARG A 92 -7.69 -0.04 -2.63
C ARG A 92 -7.98 0.02 -1.13
N ARG A 93 -7.01 -0.38 -0.29
CA ARG A 93 -7.15 -0.33 1.17
C ARG A 93 -7.31 1.11 1.66
N ARG A 94 -6.52 2.05 1.12
CA ARG A 94 -6.61 3.48 1.45
C ARG A 94 -7.94 4.08 0.97
N ASP A 95 -8.36 3.75 -0.24
CA ASP A 95 -9.63 4.20 -0.80
C ASP A 95 -10.81 3.73 0.06
N GLN A 96 -10.82 2.45 0.45
CA GLN A 96 -11.87 1.92 1.33
C GLN A 96 -11.85 2.60 2.70
N ALA A 97 -10.66 2.77 3.30
CA ALA A 97 -10.54 3.47 4.58
C ALA A 97 -11.05 4.92 4.50
N LEU A 98 -10.82 5.62 3.39
CA LEU A 98 -11.32 6.97 3.16
C LEU A 98 -12.86 7.00 3.15
N LEU A 99 -13.50 6.06 2.42
CA LEU A 99 -14.96 5.93 2.35
C LEU A 99 -15.59 5.45 3.66
N ASP A 100 -14.86 4.63 4.45
CA ASP A 100 -15.33 4.17 5.75
C ASP A 100 -15.22 5.27 6.82
N THR A 101 -14.24 6.17 6.68
CA THR A 101 -14.01 7.27 7.63
C THR A 101 -15.01 8.41 7.44
N TYR A 102 -15.37 8.71 6.19
CA TYR A 102 -16.21 9.86 5.85
C TYR A 102 -17.46 9.41 5.10
N THR A 103 -18.64 9.72 5.64
CA THR A 103 -19.91 9.36 5.02
C THR A 103 -20.31 10.39 3.97
N THR A 104 -19.96 11.66 4.19
CA THR A 104 -20.21 12.76 3.26
C THR A 104 -18.98 13.67 3.09
N PRO A 105 -18.92 14.48 2.01
CA PRO A 105 -17.85 15.47 1.86
C PRO A 105 -17.77 16.46 3.02
N GLU A 106 -18.90 16.79 3.65
CA GLU A 106 -18.97 17.70 4.80
C GLU A 106 -18.30 17.10 6.05
N ASP A 107 -18.26 15.77 6.19
CA ASP A 107 -17.51 15.13 7.27
C ASP A 107 -15.99 15.39 7.13
N ILE A 108 -15.50 15.46 5.89
CA ILE A 108 -14.10 15.82 5.59
C ILE A 108 -13.84 17.27 5.99
N ASP A 109 -14.76 18.18 5.66
CA ASP A 109 -14.66 19.59 6.06
C ASP A 109 -14.64 19.76 7.59
N LEU A 110 -15.52 19.07 8.29
CA LEU A 110 -15.57 19.13 9.75
C LEU A 110 -14.30 18.55 10.39
N ALA A 111 -13.78 17.45 9.85
CA ALA A 111 -12.54 16.84 10.31
C ALA A 111 -11.34 17.76 10.05
N GLN A 112 -11.28 18.41 8.88
CA GLN A 112 -10.27 19.40 8.53
C GLN A 112 -10.30 20.57 9.52
N GLN A 113 -11.47 21.17 9.74
CA GLN A 113 -11.63 22.31 10.65
C GLN A 113 -11.16 21.98 12.08
N LYS A 114 -11.48 20.78 12.59
CA LYS A 114 -11.02 20.33 13.90
C LYS A 114 -9.49 20.18 13.94
N ALA A 115 -8.90 19.50 12.95
CA ALA A 115 -7.46 19.31 12.89
C ALA A 115 -6.69 20.64 12.75
N GLU A 116 -7.22 21.57 11.95
CA GLU A 116 -6.68 22.91 11.78
C GLU A 116 -6.81 23.74 13.05
N ALA A 117 -7.93 23.64 13.78
CA ALA A 117 -8.15 24.38 15.02
C ALA A 117 -7.10 24.03 16.09
N ASP A 118 -6.77 22.74 16.24
CA ASP A 118 -5.76 22.28 17.21
C ASP A 118 -4.37 22.86 16.91
N VAL A 119 -3.95 22.82 15.64
CA VAL A 119 -2.65 23.37 15.23
C VAL A 119 -2.65 24.90 15.30
N ASN A 120 -3.74 25.55 14.91
CA ASN A 120 -3.88 27.00 15.00
C ASN A 120 -3.82 27.48 16.45
N PHE A 121 -4.43 26.77 17.39
CA PHE A 121 -4.29 27.07 18.81
C PHE A 121 -2.81 27.01 19.26
N ALA A 122 -2.08 25.98 18.82
CA ALA A 122 -0.66 25.86 19.12
C ALA A 122 0.19 26.97 18.46
N ILE A 123 -0.16 27.41 17.25
CA ILE A 123 0.45 28.56 16.57
C ILE A 123 0.25 29.83 17.39
N LEU A 124 -0.99 30.14 17.77
CA LEU A 124 -1.32 31.33 18.56
C LEU A 124 -0.61 31.32 19.92
N SER A 125 -0.55 30.16 20.58
CA SER A 125 0.21 30.01 21.83
C SER A 125 1.71 30.28 21.64
N THR A 126 2.29 29.84 20.53
CA THR A 126 3.72 30.08 20.22
C THR A 126 3.97 31.55 19.92
N ILE A 127 3.08 32.21 19.18
CA ILE A 127 3.14 33.66 18.92
C ILE A 127 3.09 34.44 20.24
N ALA A 128 2.15 34.12 21.13
CA ALA A 128 2.05 34.77 22.43
C ALA A 128 3.32 34.64 23.28
N ARG A 129 4.00 33.47 23.21
CA ARG A 129 5.31 33.26 23.88
C ARG A 129 6.41 34.12 23.27
N ILE A 130 6.47 34.21 21.94
CA ILE A 130 7.43 35.09 21.24
C ILE A 130 7.22 36.55 21.66
N ASP A 131 5.97 37.01 21.71
CA ASP A 131 5.65 38.40 22.06
C ASP A 131 5.97 38.71 23.53
N ALA A 132 5.72 37.75 24.43
CA ALA A 132 6.14 37.85 25.82
C ALA A 132 7.67 37.93 25.97
N ALA A 133 8.41 37.06 25.26
CA ALA A 133 9.87 37.07 25.24
C ALA A 133 10.43 38.37 24.64
N ARG A 134 9.84 38.88 23.55
CA ARG A 134 10.21 40.19 22.96
C ARG A 134 9.96 41.35 23.91
N THR A 135 8.84 41.31 24.64
CA THR A 135 8.53 42.31 25.67
C THR A 135 9.55 42.27 26.80
N LYS A 136 9.91 41.06 27.27
CA LYS A 136 10.99 40.86 28.27
C LYS A 136 12.31 41.41 27.74
N ARG A 137 12.71 41.03 26.52
CA ARG A 137 13.92 41.49 25.85
C ARG A 137 14.01 43.01 25.80
N LYS A 138 12.91 43.67 25.42
CA LYS A 138 12.85 45.14 25.33
C LYS A 138 13.16 45.79 26.67
N LYS A 139 12.56 45.30 27.76
CA LYS A 139 12.83 45.82 29.12
C LYS A 139 14.32 45.72 29.50
N PHE A 140 14.96 44.58 29.24
CA PHE A 140 16.39 44.41 29.51
C PHE A 140 17.28 45.23 28.57
N ALA A 141 16.85 45.43 27.32
CA ALA A 141 17.56 46.29 26.39
C ALA A 141 17.48 47.77 26.81
N ASP A 142 16.32 48.23 27.29
CA ASP A 142 16.12 49.57 27.83
C ASP A 142 16.99 49.79 29.09
N GLU A 143 17.11 48.78 29.97
CA GLU A 143 18.03 48.81 31.12
C GLU A 143 19.49 48.86 30.67
N ALA A 144 19.87 48.08 29.66
CA ALA A 144 21.22 48.07 29.11
C ALA A 144 21.63 49.44 28.54
N GLU A 145 20.68 50.28 28.11
CA GLU A 145 20.98 51.63 27.65
C GLU A 145 21.61 52.52 28.74
N PHE A 146 21.25 52.31 30.01
CA PHE A 146 21.84 53.03 31.15
C PHE A 146 23.34 52.74 31.29
N TYR A 147 23.80 51.61 30.75
CA TYR A 147 25.19 51.17 30.80
C TYR A 147 25.98 51.50 29.53
N LYS A 148 25.44 52.26 28.55
CA LYS A 148 26.15 52.60 27.30
C LYS A 148 27.54 53.24 27.49
N LYS A 149 27.78 53.92 28.62
CA LYS A 149 29.08 54.54 28.97
C LYS A 149 29.87 53.79 30.06
N LYS A 150 29.40 52.59 30.45
CA LYS A 150 29.98 51.76 31.53
C LYS A 150 30.05 50.30 31.06
N ALA A 151 30.71 49.44 31.82
CA ALA A 151 30.64 48.01 31.55
C ALA A 151 29.20 47.50 31.83
N LEU A 152 28.65 46.73 30.90
CA LEU A 152 27.35 46.08 31.08
C LEU A 152 27.49 44.98 32.16
N PRO A 153 26.56 44.87 33.12
CA PRO A 153 26.58 43.78 34.10
C PRO A 153 26.52 42.41 33.39
N ALA A 154 27.35 41.45 33.85
CA ALA A 154 27.44 40.12 33.23
C ALA A 154 26.09 39.37 33.24
N GLU A 155 25.32 39.51 34.31
CA GLU A 155 23.97 38.91 34.39
C GLU A 155 23.00 39.51 33.37
N LEU A 156 23.11 40.81 33.07
CA LEU A 156 22.25 41.49 32.08
C LEU A 156 22.57 41.04 30.65
N ASP A 157 23.86 40.91 30.31
CA ASP A 157 24.29 40.33 29.02
C ASP A 157 23.82 38.88 28.86
N LYS A 158 23.96 38.08 29.92
CA LYS A 158 23.52 36.68 29.95
C LYS A 158 22.00 36.55 29.75
N GLU A 159 21.18 37.36 30.44
CA GLU A 159 19.73 37.38 30.27
C GLU A 159 19.33 37.78 28.84
N LEU A 160 19.94 38.81 28.28
CA LEU A 160 19.68 39.23 26.89
C LEU A 160 19.97 38.11 25.89
N ARG A 161 21.12 37.44 26.01
CA ARG A 161 21.49 36.30 25.16
C ARG A 161 20.54 35.11 25.33
N ALA A 162 20.11 34.84 26.56
CA ALA A 162 19.17 33.76 26.85
C ALA A 162 17.80 34.02 26.21
N ILE A 163 17.29 35.25 26.32
CA ILE A 163 16.01 35.65 25.69
C ILE A 163 16.13 35.63 24.17
N ASP A 164 17.24 36.10 23.60
CA ASP A 164 17.49 36.04 22.16
C ASP A 164 17.50 34.60 21.64
N HIS A 165 18.10 33.68 22.39
CA HIS A 165 18.06 32.26 22.07
C HIS A 165 16.65 31.68 22.17
N GLU A 166 15.89 32.01 23.22
CA GLU A 166 14.50 31.60 23.38
C GLU A 166 13.62 32.08 22.21
N ILE A 167 13.73 33.35 21.82
CA ILE A 167 12.98 33.92 20.68
C ILE A 167 13.29 33.14 19.40
N ARG A 168 14.57 32.83 19.12
CA ARG A 168 14.96 32.04 17.94
C ARG A 168 14.32 30.65 17.95
N LEU A 169 14.40 29.92 19.06
CA LEU A 169 13.79 28.59 19.18
C LEU A 169 12.27 28.62 19.01
N GLN A 170 11.59 29.61 19.59
CA GLN A 170 10.14 29.75 19.43
C GLN A 170 9.77 30.11 17.98
N GLN A 171 10.60 30.89 17.29
CA GLN A 171 10.38 31.21 15.87
C GLN A 171 10.54 29.98 14.96
N GLU A 172 11.58 29.17 15.20
CA GLU A 172 11.76 27.90 14.50
C GLU A 172 10.57 26.95 14.74
N LEU A 173 10.10 26.86 15.98
CA LEU A 173 8.92 26.08 16.34
C LEU A 173 7.65 26.60 15.64
N LEU A 174 7.49 27.93 15.56
CA LEU A 174 6.38 28.55 14.85
C LEU A 174 6.38 28.17 13.37
N ASP A 175 7.55 28.16 12.73
CA ASP A 175 7.68 27.79 11.32
C ASP A 175 7.38 26.30 11.08
N ILE A 176 7.76 25.42 12.01
CA ILE A 176 7.37 24.00 11.99
C ILE A 176 5.85 23.88 12.08
N LYS A 177 5.21 24.54 13.04
CA LYS A 177 3.75 24.49 13.22
C LYS A 177 2.97 25.02 12.02
N LYS A 178 3.48 26.07 11.36
CA LYS A 178 2.90 26.57 10.11
C LYS A 178 3.01 25.56 8.98
N LYS A 179 4.15 24.86 8.84
CA LYS A 179 4.29 23.78 7.87
C LYS A 179 3.36 22.61 8.18
N ASP A 180 3.17 22.26 9.45
CA ASP A 180 2.21 21.24 9.88
C ASP A 180 0.79 21.63 9.49
N PHE A 181 0.41 22.89 9.69
CA PHE A 181 -0.89 23.43 9.27
C PHE A 181 -1.10 23.27 7.75
N GLU A 182 -0.14 23.70 6.94
CA GLU A 182 -0.23 23.53 5.48
C GLU A 182 -0.24 22.05 5.05
N SER A 183 0.50 21.18 5.75
CA SER A 183 0.48 19.74 5.50
C SER A 183 -0.87 19.11 5.83
N ILE A 184 -1.53 19.56 6.90
CA ILE A 184 -2.88 19.12 7.28
C ILE A 184 -3.85 19.54 6.18
N LYS A 185 -3.83 20.82 5.79
CA LYS A 185 -4.68 21.34 4.72
C LYS A 185 -4.51 20.57 3.42
N ALA A 186 -3.26 20.38 2.97
CA ALA A 186 -2.95 19.63 1.76
C ALA A 186 -3.43 18.17 1.81
N LYS A 187 -3.33 17.52 2.98
CA LYS A 187 -3.86 16.17 3.19
C LYS A 187 -5.38 16.14 3.01
N TYR A 188 -6.11 17.03 3.67
CA TYR A 188 -7.58 17.05 3.57
C TYR A 188 -8.07 17.46 2.17
N ASP A 189 -7.36 18.36 1.48
CA ASP A 189 -7.63 18.68 0.07
C ASP A 189 -7.46 17.46 -0.84
N ALA A 190 -6.41 16.66 -0.62
CA ALA A 190 -6.17 15.43 -1.35
C ALA A 190 -7.24 14.36 -1.05
N ASP A 191 -7.60 14.18 0.23
CA ASP A 191 -8.67 13.28 0.67
C ASP A 191 -10.01 13.66 0.03
N ARG A 192 -10.35 14.95 0.02
CA ARG A 192 -11.56 15.48 -0.63
C ARG A 192 -11.58 15.17 -2.12
N LYS A 193 -10.49 15.49 -2.83
CA LYS A 193 -10.37 15.19 -4.26
C LYS A 193 -10.54 13.69 -4.53
N ARG A 194 -9.87 12.85 -3.75
CA ARG A 194 -9.95 11.39 -3.89
C ARG A 194 -11.35 10.87 -3.59
N TYR A 195 -12.00 11.38 -2.55
CA TYR A 195 -13.36 11.02 -2.18
C TYR A 195 -14.34 11.32 -3.32
N PHE A 196 -14.24 12.49 -3.95
CA PHE A 196 -15.05 12.82 -5.13
C PHE A 196 -14.77 11.89 -6.32
N GLU A 197 -13.50 11.55 -6.58
CA GLU A 197 -13.12 10.62 -7.65
C GLU A 197 -13.67 9.20 -7.44
N LEU A 198 -13.75 8.74 -6.18
CA LEU A 198 -14.24 7.41 -5.81
C LEU A 198 -15.76 7.33 -5.80
N THR A 199 -16.43 8.37 -5.31
CA THR A 199 -17.88 8.35 -5.14
C THR A 199 -18.64 8.58 -6.43
N ARG A 200 -18.04 9.26 -7.44
CA ARG A 200 -18.61 9.54 -8.80
C ARG A 200 -20.13 9.69 -8.82
N ARG A 201 -20.72 10.34 -7.81
CA ARG A 201 -22.07 10.87 -7.91
C ARG A 201 -21.92 12.06 -8.87
N PRO A 202 -22.67 12.13 -10.00
CA PRO A 202 -22.71 13.39 -10.73
C PRO A 202 -23.12 14.48 -9.72
N PRO A 203 -22.59 15.71 -9.82
CA PRO A 203 -23.03 16.78 -8.93
C PRO A 203 -24.56 16.80 -9.00
N ALA A 204 -25.22 16.64 -7.86
CA ALA A 204 -26.66 16.82 -7.81
C ALA A 204 -26.91 18.22 -8.36
N ALA A 205 -27.61 18.31 -9.49
CA ALA A 205 -28.00 19.57 -10.07
C ALA A 205 -28.64 20.43 -8.98
N PRO A 206 -28.42 21.75 -8.98
CA PRO A 206 -28.99 22.63 -7.97
C PRO A 206 -30.50 22.39 -7.91
N TYR A 207 -30.99 22.15 -6.70
CA TYR A 207 -32.39 21.87 -6.40
C TYR A 207 -33.25 23.05 -6.89
N SER A 208 -33.77 22.97 -8.12
CA SER A 208 -34.82 23.89 -8.57
C SER A 208 -36.11 23.42 -7.92
N GLY A 209 -36.52 24.11 -6.86
CA GLY A 209 -37.78 23.85 -6.18
C GLY A 209 -38.94 23.90 -7.17
N ALA A 210 -39.44 22.73 -7.55
CA ALA A 210 -40.73 22.57 -8.19
C ALA A 210 -41.50 21.52 -7.38
N ALA A 211 -42.48 22.00 -6.62
CA ALA A 211 -43.39 21.17 -5.84
C ALA A 211 -44.22 20.27 -6.78
N PRO A 212 -44.54 19.03 -6.37
CA PRO A 212 -45.37 18.15 -7.19
C PRO A 212 -46.82 18.64 -7.19
N ALA A 213 -47.37 18.87 -8.38
CA ALA A 213 -48.80 19.10 -8.56
C ALA A 213 -49.58 17.81 -8.25
N THR A 214 -50.43 17.87 -7.23
CA THR A 214 -51.40 16.83 -6.88
C THR A 214 -52.62 16.90 -7.80
N ARG A 215 -52.85 15.78 -8.50
CA ARG A 215 -54.09 15.19 -9.04
C ARG A 215 -55.14 16.07 -9.73
#